data_AF-A0A5N6YHV4-F1
#
_entry.id   AF-A0A5N6YHV4-F1
#
_cell.length_a   1.000
_cell.length_b   1.000
_cell.length_c   1.000
_cell.angle_alpha   90.00
_cell.angle_beta   90.00
_cell.angle_gamma   90.00
#
_symmetry.space_group_name_H-M   'P 1'
#
loop_
_entity.id
_entity.type
_entity.pdbx_description
1 polymer ?
#
loop_
_entity_poly.entity_id
_entity_poly.type
_entity_poly.pdbx_seq_one_letter_code
_entity_poly.pdbx_strand_id
1 'polypeptide(L)'
;MSTQSASSILFTHTSRQQGFKLLELPAELADLLTSKEAPTLELKSLPPQQPTTSTTDPENREYVNLCTPTKTYLVRQVQSSNSIHIIRPSDSGVQRGDINIVGGDEDDGLNLVETMTAIAKCGSTLELHTPPEGFSAVPVLEKILPVYDEVEGAEQQVEVEERGDVIRRVFADVPVSRAECEAGWVELCAFVLGRGGRGEGVAGWCRRPSARVKLDVWRRVGEGAVLQGIDLGKQFLVQDLWRSVLDEGEEPFPKALFEGIVRRVCEVGDGRLFGDLKWASIDRARCAQWVGETYLEAMAPTTASGIGRSEFLNAWKDLLPEPWRDDVAFSKLTENSYKHPDPTTICFVYRTDRQKIKKNVSTDASSATAAKKTRNWHELFKNQKRQKR
;
A
#
# COMPACT_ATOMS: atom_id res chain seq x y z
N MET A 1 10.37 19.82 62.86
CA MET A 1 9.06 19.40 62.33
C MET A 1 8.78 20.26 61.11
N SER A 2 8.82 19.67 59.92
CA SER A 2 8.66 20.39 58.64
C SER A 2 7.19 20.31 58.23
N THR A 3 6.44 21.38 58.44
CA THR A 3 5.07 21.54 57.92
C THR A 3 5.17 22.18 56.55
N GLN A 4 5.42 21.39 55.51
CA GLN A 4 5.07 21.83 54.15
C GLN A 4 3.55 21.68 54.03
N SER A 5 2.83 22.80 54.15
CA SER A 5 1.44 22.89 53.71
C SER A 5 1.43 22.67 52.20
N ALA A 6 1.06 21.48 51.75
CA ALA A 6 0.91 21.18 50.34
C ALA A 6 -0.23 22.04 49.78
N SER A 7 0.04 22.84 48.75
CA SER A 7 -0.98 23.57 48.00
C SER A 7 -1.92 22.57 47.34
N SER A 8 -3.21 22.60 47.69
CA SER A 8 -4.23 21.76 47.08
C SER A 8 -4.67 22.37 45.74
N ILE A 9 -4.64 21.56 44.68
CA ILE A 9 -5.14 21.92 43.35
C ILE A 9 -6.55 21.37 43.23
N LEU A 10 -7.54 22.22 42.89
CA LEU A 10 -8.90 21.74 42.68
C LEU A 10 -9.00 20.91 41.40
N PHE A 11 -9.73 19.80 41.48
CA PHE A 11 -10.05 18.98 40.32
C PHE A 11 -11.53 19.11 39.95
N THR A 12 -11.80 19.55 38.73
CA THR A 12 -13.16 19.78 38.22
C THR A 12 -13.41 18.92 36.97
N HIS A 13 -14.68 18.78 36.56
CA HIS A 13 -15.07 18.00 35.39
C HIS A 13 -16.05 18.79 34.51
N THR A 14 -15.78 18.86 33.21
CA THR A 14 -16.66 19.56 32.27
C THR A 14 -17.87 18.70 31.88
N SER A 15 -19.07 19.28 31.98
CA SER A 15 -20.30 18.69 31.43
C SER A 15 -20.36 18.90 29.91
N ARG A 16 -20.56 17.81 29.17
CA ARG A 16 -20.14 17.58 27.77
C ARG A 16 -18.62 17.43 27.63
N GLN A 17 -18.20 16.18 27.55
CA GLN A 17 -16.82 15.80 27.31
C GLN A 17 -16.43 16.09 25.84
N GLN A 18 -15.19 16.53 25.63
CA GLN A 18 -14.63 16.78 24.31
C GLN A 18 -14.30 15.47 23.60
N GLY A 19 -14.41 15.44 22.27
CA GLY A 19 -14.23 14.25 21.42
C GLY A 19 -12.78 13.83 21.20
N PHE A 20 -11.92 13.90 22.23
CA PHE A 20 -10.53 13.49 22.12
C PHE A 20 -10.38 11.97 22.04
N LYS A 21 -9.44 11.54 21.20
CA LYS A 21 -8.94 10.16 21.16
C LYS A 21 -7.43 10.19 21.35
N LEU A 22 -6.91 9.20 22.05
CA LEU A 22 -5.47 9.00 22.21
C LEU A 22 -4.96 8.20 21.01
N LEU A 23 -3.91 8.70 20.37
CA LEU A 23 -3.21 8.02 19.27
C LEU A 23 -1.78 7.73 19.72
N GLU A 24 -1.36 6.48 19.57
CA GLU A 24 0.02 6.07 19.74
C GLU A 24 0.87 6.67 18.64
N LEU A 25 1.99 7.30 19.02
CA LEU A 25 2.94 7.90 18.10
C LEU A 25 4.26 7.11 18.16
N PRO A 26 4.58 6.28 17.16
CA PRO A 26 5.91 5.74 16.99
C PRO A 26 6.95 6.86 16.91
N ALA A 27 8.18 6.59 17.36
CA ALA A 27 9.25 7.59 17.43
C ALA A 27 9.45 8.34 16.10
N GLU A 28 9.48 7.61 14.98
CA GLU A 28 9.61 8.21 13.64
C GLU A 28 8.48 9.20 13.31
N LEU A 29 7.25 8.91 13.75
CA LEU A 29 6.10 9.77 13.51
C LEU A 29 6.10 10.99 14.45
N ALA A 30 6.54 10.80 15.69
CA ALA A 30 6.73 11.91 16.63
C ALA A 30 7.80 12.88 16.13
N ASP A 31 8.92 12.37 15.63
CA ASP A 31 9.98 13.18 15.01
C ASP A 31 9.47 13.91 13.76
N LEU A 32 8.68 13.24 12.93
CA LEU A 32 8.07 13.82 11.73
C LEU A 32 7.11 14.97 12.08
N LEU A 33 6.27 14.79 13.10
CA LEU A 33 5.29 15.79 13.56
C LEU A 33 5.93 16.99 14.27
N THR A 34 7.09 16.80 14.90
CA THR A 34 7.84 17.85 15.59
C THR A 34 8.87 18.55 14.69
N SER A 35 9.04 18.07 13.45
CA SER A 35 9.92 18.68 12.47
C SER A 35 9.44 20.06 12.02
N LYS A 36 10.36 20.90 11.53
CA LYS A 36 10.06 22.25 11.04
C LYS A 36 9.14 22.24 9.81
N GLU A 37 9.17 21.16 9.04
CA GLU A 37 8.38 20.94 7.83
C GLU A 37 7.45 19.73 8.04
N ALA A 38 6.63 19.78 9.10
CA ALA A 38 5.71 18.71 9.42
C ALA A 38 4.72 18.48 8.25
N PRO A 39 4.71 17.27 7.65
CA PRO A 39 3.84 16.97 6.52
C PRO A 39 2.39 16.78 6.98
N THR A 40 1.46 16.96 6.05
CA THR A 40 0.06 16.58 6.27
C THR A 40 -0.06 15.07 6.40
N LEU A 41 -0.70 14.61 7.48
CA LEU A 41 -1.08 13.22 7.65
C LEU A 41 -2.53 13.01 7.21
N GLU A 42 -2.78 11.92 6.51
CA GLU A 42 -4.09 11.62 5.94
C GLU A 42 -4.68 10.36 6.58
N LEU A 43 -5.94 10.42 7.01
CA LEU A 43 -6.70 9.23 7.38
C LEU A 43 -7.49 8.78 6.15
N LYS A 44 -7.15 7.60 5.62
CA LYS A 44 -7.79 7.04 4.43
C LYS A 44 -8.50 5.74 4.77
N SER A 45 -9.65 5.53 4.16
CA SER A 45 -10.42 4.28 4.22
C SER A 45 -10.98 3.98 2.84
N LEU A 46 -11.26 2.71 2.57
CA LEU A 46 -12.02 2.36 1.36
C LEU A 46 -13.43 2.96 1.45
N PRO A 47 -14.04 3.37 0.32
CA PRO A 47 -15.43 3.76 0.30
C PRO A 47 -16.29 2.59 0.81
N PRO A 48 -17.36 2.85 1.60
CA PRO A 48 -18.26 1.80 2.04
C PRO A 48 -18.86 1.12 0.80
N GLN A 49 -18.50 -0.14 0.57
CA GLN A 49 -19.16 -0.94 -0.45
C GLN A 49 -20.62 -1.15 -0.03
N GLN A 50 -21.56 -1.08 -0.97
CA GLN A 50 -22.96 -1.40 -0.69
C GLN A 50 -23.06 -2.76 0.04
N PRO A 51 -23.93 -2.89 1.05
CA PRO A 51 -23.97 -4.08 1.90
C PRO A 51 -24.50 -5.28 1.12
N THR A 52 -23.63 -5.98 0.40
CA THR A 52 -23.91 -7.30 -0.17
C THR A 52 -23.26 -8.35 0.72
N THR A 53 -24.11 -9.00 1.52
CA THR A 53 -23.93 -10.29 2.18
C THR A 53 -22.60 -10.51 2.92
N SER A 54 -22.67 -10.39 4.26
CA SER A 54 -21.82 -11.06 5.26
C SER A 54 -20.64 -11.87 4.69
N THR A 55 -19.58 -11.18 4.31
CA THR A 55 -18.29 -11.83 4.04
C THR A 55 -17.57 -11.93 5.37
N THR A 56 -17.41 -13.16 5.87
CA THR A 56 -16.56 -13.50 7.04
C THR A 56 -15.07 -13.36 6.73
N ASP A 57 -14.71 -12.69 5.64
CA ASP A 57 -13.33 -12.53 5.20
C ASP A 57 -12.66 -11.41 6.03
N PRO A 58 -11.63 -11.72 6.84
CA PRO A 58 -10.95 -10.71 7.66
C PRO A 58 -10.32 -9.57 6.85
N GLU A 59 -10.18 -9.72 5.53
CA GLU A 59 -9.70 -8.68 4.60
C GLU A 59 -10.72 -7.60 4.27
N ASN A 60 -12.02 -7.83 4.55
CA ASN A 60 -13.11 -6.91 4.23
C ASN A 60 -13.61 -6.10 5.44
N ARG A 61 -12.83 -6.06 6.52
CA ARG A 61 -13.15 -5.16 7.65
C ARG A 61 -13.00 -3.72 7.18
N GLU A 62 -13.94 -2.86 7.56
CA GLU A 62 -13.75 -1.42 7.47
C GLU A 62 -12.52 -1.04 8.31
N TYR A 63 -11.40 -0.76 7.65
CA TYR A 63 -10.19 -0.28 8.29
C TYR A 63 -9.89 1.15 7.86
N VAL A 64 -9.28 1.88 8.79
CA VAL A 64 -8.76 3.23 8.56
C VAL A 64 -7.25 3.13 8.64
N ASN A 65 -6.58 3.69 7.64
CA ASN A 65 -5.14 3.77 7.58
C ASN A 65 -4.69 5.22 7.78
N LEU A 66 -3.67 5.41 8.60
CA LEU A 66 -2.95 6.67 8.71
C LEU A 66 -1.80 6.67 7.71
N CYS A 67 -1.83 7.61 6.78
CA CYS A 67 -0.84 7.76 5.72
C CYS A 67 0.03 9.00 5.98
N THR A 68 1.33 8.78 6.01
CA THR A 68 2.33 9.82 5.78
C THR A 68 2.58 9.93 4.27
N PRO A 69 3.40 10.88 3.78
CA PRO A 69 3.75 10.92 2.36
C PRO A 69 4.40 9.62 1.83
N THR A 70 5.11 8.88 2.71
CA THR A 70 5.95 7.73 2.31
C THR A 70 5.58 6.39 2.94
N LYS A 71 4.80 6.38 4.02
CA LYS A 71 4.47 5.17 4.80
C LYS A 71 3.00 5.15 5.20
N THR A 72 2.44 3.95 5.27
CA THR A 72 1.10 3.68 5.79
C THR A 72 1.15 2.93 7.12
N TYR A 73 0.19 3.24 7.99
CA TYR A 73 -0.04 2.56 9.26
C TYR A 73 -1.52 2.16 9.36
N LEU A 74 -1.79 0.91 9.72
CA LEU A 74 -3.14 0.45 10.05
C LEU A 74 -3.52 0.96 11.44
N VAL A 75 -4.67 1.64 11.53
CA VAL A 75 -5.18 2.12 12.81
C VAL A 75 -6.00 1.03 13.49
N ARG A 76 -5.59 0.62 14.68
CA ARG A 76 -6.30 -0.35 15.54
C ARG A 76 -6.83 0.36 16.77
N GLN A 77 -8.07 0.10 17.14
CA GLN A 77 -8.60 0.56 18.43
C GLN A 77 -8.40 -0.51 19.50
N VAL A 78 -7.81 -0.14 20.64
CA VAL A 78 -7.65 -1.00 21.83
C VAL A 78 -8.41 -0.39 22.99
N GLN A 79 -9.33 -1.17 23.55
CA GLN A 79 -10.12 -0.76 24.70
C GLN A 79 -9.31 -0.91 25.99
N SER A 80 -9.54 0.00 26.93
CA SER A 80 -8.96 -0.05 28.26
C SER A 80 -10.06 -0.12 29.31
N SER A 81 -9.86 -0.96 30.33
CA SER A 81 -10.70 -0.99 31.53
C SER A 81 -10.36 0.15 32.50
N ASN A 82 -9.26 0.88 32.27
CA ASN A 82 -8.81 1.95 33.13
C ASN A 82 -9.56 3.26 32.81
N SER A 83 -9.83 4.07 33.83
CA SER A 83 -10.37 5.42 33.65
C SER A 83 -9.24 6.38 33.29
N ILE A 84 -9.08 6.67 32.00
CA ILE A 84 -8.10 7.64 31.51
C ILE A 84 -8.81 8.99 31.30
N HIS A 85 -8.31 10.03 31.97
CA HIS A 85 -8.82 11.38 31.87
C HIS A 85 -7.80 12.30 31.23
N ILE A 86 -8.23 13.09 30.24
CA ILE A 86 -7.46 14.20 29.70
C ILE A 86 -7.81 15.41 30.54
N ILE A 87 -6.79 15.99 31.16
CA ILE A 87 -6.91 17.15 32.04
C ILE A 87 -6.24 18.35 31.41
N ARG A 88 -6.78 19.54 31.65
CA ARG A 88 -6.20 20.81 31.22
C ARG A 88 -6.17 21.77 32.43
N PRO A 89 -5.08 22.53 32.62
CA PRO A 89 -5.09 23.67 33.55
C PRO A 89 -6.21 24.64 33.16
N SER A 90 -6.99 25.11 34.12
CA SER A 90 -8.00 26.13 33.83
C SER A 90 -7.35 27.50 33.88
N ASP A 91 -7.45 28.28 32.80
CA ASP A 91 -7.03 29.68 32.80
C ASP A 91 -8.02 30.49 33.66
N SER A 92 -7.61 30.79 34.91
CA SER A 92 -8.05 31.82 35.89
C SER A 92 -9.47 32.44 35.84
N GLY A 93 -10.47 31.79 35.22
CA GLY A 93 -11.77 32.37 34.91
C GLY A 93 -12.97 31.61 35.46
N VAL A 94 -12.75 30.50 36.18
CA VAL A 94 -13.85 29.73 36.78
C VAL A 94 -14.34 30.48 38.03
N GLN A 95 -15.52 31.10 37.94
CA GLN A 95 -16.13 31.74 39.10
C GLN A 95 -16.73 30.68 40.01
N ARG A 96 -16.76 30.95 41.33
CA ARG A 96 -17.28 30.00 42.35
C ARG A 96 -18.70 29.49 42.04
N GLY A 97 -19.50 30.27 41.29
CA GLY A 97 -20.86 29.90 40.86
C GLY A 97 -20.94 28.85 39.74
N ASP A 98 -19.84 28.56 39.05
CA ASP A 98 -19.80 27.60 37.93
C ASP A 98 -19.44 26.17 38.38
N ILE A 99 -19.09 25.99 39.66
CA ILE A 99 -18.59 24.72 40.21
C ILE A 99 -19.59 24.16 41.23
N ASN A 100 -20.23 23.03 40.89
CA ASN A 100 -20.96 22.24 41.87
C ASN A 100 -19.99 21.36 42.67
N ILE A 101 -19.76 21.68 43.94
CA ILE A 101 -18.89 20.90 44.84
C ILE A 101 -19.64 19.64 45.27
N VAL A 102 -19.04 18.47 45.06
CA VAL A 102 -19.59 17.18 45.50
C VAL A 102 -18.89 16.75 46.78
N GLY A 103 -19.57 16.85 47.93
CA GLY A 103 -19.14 16.25 49.20
C GLY A 103 -18.20 17.09 50.08
N GLY A 104 -18.19 18.43 49.96
CA GLY A 104 -17.42 19.32 50.84
C GLY A 104 -18.30 20.33 51.58
N ASP A 105 -17.91 20.72 52.80
CA ASP A 105 -18.53 21.81 53.55
C ASP A 105 -18.30 23.14 52.83
N GLU A 106 -19.33 23.99 52.75
CA GLU A 106 -19.38 25.20 51.92
C GLU A 106 -18.40 26.33 52.32
N ASP A 107 -17.61 26.13 53.39
CA ASP A 107 -16.90 27.20 54.11
C ASP A 107 -15.36 27.07 54.13
N ASP A 108 -14.76 26.34 53.19
CA ASP A 108 -13.31 26.40 53.02
C ASP A 108 -12.96 27.38 51.89
N GLY A 109 -12.12 28.36 52.19
CA GLY A 109 -11.67 29.43 51.28
C GLY A 109 -10.79 28.90 50.16
N LEU A 110 -11.36 28.08 49.28
CA LEU A 110 -10.68 27.41 48.17
C LEU A 110 -10.16 28.46 47.19
N ASN A 111 -8.84 28.55 47.08
CA ASN A 111 -8.17 29.44 46.17
C ASN A 111 -8.34 28.90 44.73
N LEU A 112 -9.34 29.42 44.01
CA LEU A 112 -9.72 29.01 42.64
C LEU A 112 -8.66 29.34 41.57
N VAL A 113 -7.53 29.91 41.97
CA VAL A 113 -6.44 30.34 41.09
C VAL A 113 -5.74 29.16 40.41
N GLU A 114 -5.75 27.97 41.03
CA GLU A 114 -5.14 26.75 40.48
C GLU A 114 -6.15 25.59 40.42
N THR A 115 -6.76 25.39 39.26
CA THR A 115 -7.69 24.27 39.02
C THR A 115 -7.27 23.44 37.80
N MET A 116 -7.49 22.13 37.86
CA MET A 116 -7.31 21.18 36.78
C MET A 116 -8.67 20.61 36.38
N THR A 117 -9.06 20.79 35.12
CA THR A 117 -10.35 20.33 34.62
C THR A 117 -10.20 19.08 33.76
N ALA A 118 -10.94 18.01 34.07
CA ALA A 118 -11.11 16.87 33.19
C ALA A 118 -12.04 17.21 32.01
N ILE A 119 -11.46 17.27 30.82
CA ILE A 119 -12.14 17.68 29.57
C ILE A 119 -12.57 16.51 28.70
N ALA A 120 -11.95 15.33 28.87
CA ALA A 120 -12.33 14.11 28.18
C ALA A 120 -12.05 12.86 29.02
N LYS A 121 -12.84 11.80 28.80
CA LYS A 121 -12.61 10.45 29.30
C LYS A 121 -12.39 9.52 28.11
N CYS A 122 -11.21 8.90 28.04
CA CYS A 122 -10.85 7.99 26.96
C CYS A 122 -10.96 6.55 27.45
N GLY A 123 -11.91 5.78 26.89
CA GLY A 123 -12.04 4.34 27.13
C GLY A 123 -11.22 3.47 26.18
N SER A 124 -10.51 4.08 25.22
CA SER A 124 -9.71 3.39 24.24
C SER A 124 -8.55 4.25 23.74
N THR A 125 -7.54 3.57 23.21
CA THR A 125 -6.39 4.15 22.52
C THR A 125 -6.37 3.63 21.09
N LEU A 126 -5.94 4.47 20.16
CA LEU A 126 -5.64 4.10 18.78
C LEU A 126 -4.17 3.73 18.69
N GLU A 127 -3.89 2.49 18.30
CA GLU A 127 -2.55 1.97 18.06
C GLU A 127 -2.25 1.95 16.56
N LEU A 128 -0.99 2.16 16.22
CA LEU A 128 -0.51 2.14 14.83
C LEU A 128 0.24 0.85 14.55
N HIS A 129 -0.20 0.11 13.54
CA HIS A 129 0.39 -1.17 13.17
C HIS A 129 0.85 -1.18 11.72
N THR A 130 2.05 -1.71 11.48
CA THR A 130 2.54 -2.00 10.12
C THR A 130 2.65 -3.51 9.96
N PRO A 131 1.93 -4.13 9.01
CA PRO A 131 2.01 -5.56 8.78
C PRO A 131 3.43 -5.94 8.30
N PRO A 132 3.94 -7.14 8.62
CA PRO A 132 5.28 -7.57 8.21
C PRO A 132 5.50 -7.58 6.70
N GLU A 133 4.44 -7.75 5.92
CA GLU A 133 4.47 -7.77 4.45
C GLU A 133 4.43 -6.36 3.83
N GLY A 134 4.23 -5.33 4.64
CA GLY A 134 4.01 -3.96 4.19
C GLY A 134 2.62 -3.75 3.56
N PHE A 135 2.40 -2.56 3.01
CA PHE A 135 1.20 -2.22 2.26
C PHE A 135 1.49 -2.20 0.76
N SER A 136 0.47 -2.50 -0.05
CA SER A 136 0.56 -2.43 -1.50
C SER A 136 -0.70 -1.81 -2.07
N ALA A 137 -0.52 -0.82 -2.96
CA ALA A 137 -1.62 -0.22 -3.71
C ALA A 137 -2.14 -1.14 -4.83
N VAL A 138 -1.33 -2.11 -5.28
CA VAL A 138 -1.59 -2.90 -6.48
C VAL A 138 -2.95 -3.61 -6.46
N PRO A 139 -3.35 -4.32 -5.40
CA PRO A 139 -4.65 -5.01 -5.38
C PRO A 139 -5.86 -4.07 -5.45
N VAL A 140 -5.71 -2.82 -4.98
CA VAL A 140 -6.76 -1.81 -5.07
C VAL A 140 -6.77 -1.20 -6.47
N LEU A 141 -5.59 -0.85 -7.00
CA LEU A 141 -5.42 -0.31 -8.35
C LEU A 141 -5.93 -1.28 -9.42
N GLU A 142 -5.66 -2.58 -9.30
CA GLU A 142 -6.16 -3.62 -10.23
C GLU A 142 -7.69 -3.69 -10.29
N LYS A 143 -8.37 -3.38 -9.17
CA LYS A 143 -9.84 -3.38 -9.07
C LYS A 143 -10.46 -2.11 -9.66
N ILE A 144 -9.82 -0.95 -9.52
CA ILE A 144 -10.37 0.33 -9.97
C ILE A 144 -9.94 0.71 -11.39
N LEU A 145 -8.80 0.21 -11.88
CA LEU A 145 -8.27 0.54 -13.20
C LEU A 145 -8.74 -0.47 -14.26
N PRO A 146 -9.44 -0.03 -15.31
CA PRO A 146 -9.81 -0.88 -16.44
C PRO A 146 -8.59 -1.44 -17.18
N VAL A 147 -8.74 -2.64 -17.72
CA VAL A 147 -7.71 -3.30 -18.55
C VAL A 147 -7.71 -2.70 -19.95
N TYR A 148 -6.52 -2.41 -20.46
CA TYR A 148 -6.27 -2.07 -21.86
C TYR A 148 -5.70 -3.31 -22.56
N ASP A 149 -6.45 -3.86 -23.51
CA ASP A 149 -6.14 -5.14 -24.17
C ASP A 149 -6.01 -5.03 -25.70
N GLU A 150 -6.32 -3.86 -26.27
CA GLU A 150 -6.25 -3.62 -27.71
C GLU A 150 -5.10 -2.69 -28.04
N VAL A 151 -4.33 -3.02 -29.08
CA VAL A 151 -3.33 -2.13 -29.69
C VAL A 151 -3.98 -1.48 -30.92
N GLU A 152 -5.15 -0.87 -30.75
CA GLU A 152 -5.75 -0.04 -31.80
C GLU A 152 -5.34 1.42 -31.60
N GLY A 153 -5.23 2.13 -32.72
CA GLY A 153 -4.49 3.38 -32.95
C GLY A 153 -4.47 4.42 -31.83
N ALA A 154 -3.41 5.24 -31.82
CA ALA A 154 -3.17 6.26 -30.82
C ALA A 154 -4.36 7.22 -30.62
N GLU A 155 -5.01 7.10 -29.47
CA GLU A 155 -6.06 8.02 -29.02
C GLU A 155 -5.44 9.29 -28.39
N GLN A 156 -6.22 10.37 -28.32
CA GLN A 156 -5.78 11.69 -27.84
C GLN A 156 -5.06 11.63 -26.48
N GLN A 157 -3.83 12.14 -26.47
CA GLN A 157 -3.01 12.30 -25.26
C GLN A 157 -3.53 13.45 -24.40
N VAL A 158 -3.52 13.28 -23.08
CA VAL A 158 -3.82 14.34 -22.10
C VAL A 158 -2.55 15.13 -21.82
N GLU A 159 -2.67 16.44 -21.58
CA GLU A 159 -1.53 17.27 -21.18
C GLU A 159 -0.90 16.76 -19.85
N VAL A 160 0.41 16.99 -19.68
CA VAL A 160 1.18 16.44 -18.55
C VAL A 160 0.67 16.95 -17.19
N GLU A 161 0.26 18.21 -17.11
CA GLU A 161 -0.27 18.80 -15.88
C GLU A 161 -1.62 18.18 -15.48
N GLU A 162 -2.52 18.04 -16.46
CA GLU A 162 -3.81 17.36 -16.28
C GLU A 162 -3.62 15.87 -15.93
N ARG A 163 -2.64 15.19 -16.54
CA ARG A 163 -2.26 13.81 -16.19
C ARG A 163 -1.87 13.68 -14.73
N GLY A 164 -1.08 14.62 -14.22
CA GLY A 164 -0.63 14.63 -12.83
C GLY A 164 -1.80 14.76 -11.83
N ASP A 165 -2.77 15.62 -12.14
CA ASP A 165 -3.96 15.81 -11.33
C ASP A 165 -4.90 14.60 -11.36
N VAL A 166 -5.09 13.97 -12.53
CA VAL A 166 -5.88 12.75 -12.71
C VAL A 166 -5.34 11.62 -11.82
N ILE A 167 -4.03 11.37 -11.88
CA ILE A 167 -3.37 10.33 -11.05
C ILE A 167 -3.53 10.65 -9.56
N ARG A 168 -3.32 11.90 -9.13
CA ARG A 168 -3.47 12.31 -7.73
C ARG A 168 -4.89 12.09 -7.20
N ARG A 169 -5.91 12.35 -8.02
CA ARG A 169 -7.31 12.07 -7.66
C ARG A 169 -7.57 10.58 -7.49
N VAL A 170 -7.02 9.72 -8.36
CA VAL A 170 -7.11 8.26 -8.18
C VAL A 170 -6.45 7.83 -6.87
N PHE A 171 -5.31 8.41 -6.50
CA PHE A 171 -4.59 8.07 -5.26
C PHE A 171 -5.29 8.54 -3.97
N ALA A 172 -6.22 9.50 -4.07
CA ALA A 172 -6.99 9.96 -2.92
C ALA A 172 -7.92 8.86 -2.38
N ASP A 173 -8.45 8.02 -3.27
CA ASP A 173 -9.39 6.94 -2.94
C ASP A 173 -8.69 5.60 -2.61
N VAL A 174 -7.37 5.55 -2.71
CA VAL A 174 -6.58 4.36 -2.36
C VAL A 174 -6.10 4.47 -0.91
N PRO A 175 -6.36 3.48 -0.04
CA PRO A 175 -6.12 3.56 1.39
C PRO A 175 -4.64 3.31 1.76
N VAL A 176 -3.70 3.86 1.00
CA VAL A 176 -2.26 3.78 1.25
C VAL A 176 -1.58 5.12 0.96
N SER A 177 -0.31 5.22 1.35
CA SER A 177 0.51 6.42 1.18
C SER A 177 0.74 6.71 -0.29
N ARG A 178 1.08 7.97 -0.58
CA ARG A 178 1.37 8.41 -1.94
C ARG A 178 2.54 7.62 -2.55
N ALA A 179 3.62 7.40 -1.81
CA ALA A 179 4.76 6.63 -2.31
C ALA A 179 4.38 5.19 -2.68
N GLU A 180 3.53 4.53 -1.90
CA GLU A 180 3.07 3.17 -2.19
C GLU A 180 2.09 3.13 -3.38
N CYS A 181 1.27 4.17 -3.56
CA CYS A 181 0.47 4.38 -4.76
C CYS A 181 1.32 4.56 -6.02
N GLU A 182 2.35 5.41 -5.96
CA GLU A 182 3.28 5.66 -7.06
C GLU A 182 4.03 4.37 -7.44
N ALA A 183 4.51 3.62 -6.44
CA ALA A 183 5.15 2.33 -6.65
C ALA A 183 4.20 1.33 -7.32
N GLY A 184 2.96 1.21 -6.84
CA GLY A 184 1.96 0.33 -7.44
C GLY A 184 1.55 0.73 -8.86
N TRP A 185 1.48 2.04 -9.13
CA TRP A 185 1.20 2.56 -10.47
C TRP A 185 2.29 2.19 -11.47
N VAL A 186 3.56 2.37 -11.10
CA VAL A 186 4.71 1.95 -11.91
C VAL A 186 4.73 0.44 -12.07
N GLU A 187 4.41 -0.31 -11.02
CA GLU A 187 4.41 -1.77 -11.06
C GLU A 187 3.40 -2.34 -12.08
N LEU A 188 2.22 -1.73 -12.16
CA LEU A 188 1.16 -2.09 -13.09
C LEU A 188 1.39 -1.59 -14.52
N CYS A 189 2.42 -0.77 -14.74
CA CYS A 189 2.59 0.03 -15.97
C CYS A 189 1.33 0.86 -16.27
N ALA A 190 0.65 1.35 -15.22
CA ALA A 190 -0.59 2.10 -15.39
C ALA A 190 -0.31 3.44 -16.09
N PHE A 191 -1.29 3.93 -16.83
CA PHE A 191 -1.17 5.18 -17.58
C PHE A 191 -2.52 5.87 -17.72
N VAL A 192 -2.49 7.15 -18.09
CA VAL A 192 -3.69 7.95 -18.36
C VAL A 192 -3.93 7.91 -19.87
N LEU A 193 -5.14 7.55 -20.26
CA LEU A 193 -5.67 7.52 -21.62
C LEU A 193 -6.73 8.62 -21.70
N GLY A 194 -6.60 9.57 -22.65
CA GLY A 194 -7.41 10.80 -22.66
C GLY A 194 -8.90 10.65 -22.93
N ARG A 195 -9.42 9.43 -22.96
CA ARG A 195 -10.84 9.13 -23.13
C ARG A 195 -11.44 8.63 -21.83
N GLY A 196 -12.02 9.55 -21.05
CA GLY A 196 -13.08 9.18 -20.12
C GLY A 196 -14.42 9.09 -20.83
N GLY A 197 -15.17 8.00 -20.67
CA GLY A 197 -16.57 7.99 -21.07
C GLY A 197 -17.34 9.13 -20.40
N ARG A 198 -18.26 9.79 -21.11
CA ARG A 198 -19.18 10.76 -20.49
C ARG A 198 -19.93 10.05 -19.36
N GLY A 199 -19.58 10.34 -18.11
CA GLY A 199 -20.15 9.71 -16.91
C GLY A 199 -19.24 8.74 -16.15
N GLU A 200 -18.04 8.43 -16.65
CA GLU A 200 -17.04 7.67 -15.90
C GLU A 200 -16.26 8.59 -14.95
N GLY A 201 -16.01 8.11 -13.72
CA GLY A 201 -15.17 8.81 -12.76
C GLY A 201 -13.71 8.95 -13.26
N VAL A 202 -12.88 9.65 -12.49
CA VAL A 202 -11.48 9.95 -12.87
C VAL A 202 -10.66 8.68 -13.17
N ALA A 203 -10.96 7.56 -12.51
CA ALA A 203 -10.32 6.27 -12.78
C ALA A 203 -10.62 5.72 -14.19
N GLY A 204 -11.74 6.11 -14.82
CA GLY A 204 -12.08 5.74 -16.19
C GLY A 204 -11.18 6.37 -17.25
N TRP A 205 -10.37 7.37 -16.87
CA TRP A 205 -9.35 7.98 -17.73
C TRP A 205 -8.01 7.26 -17.59
N CYS A 206 -7.92 6.30 -16.68
CA CYS A 206 -6.72 5.54 -16.40
C CYS A 206 -6.90 4.13 -16.93
N ARG A 207 -5.78 3.49 -17.30
CA ARG A 207 -5.74 2.13 -17.81
C ARG A 207 -4.56 1.39 -17.22
N ARG A 208 -4.71 0.07 -17.09
CA ARG A 208 -3.60 -0.86 -16.91
C ARG A 208 -3.50 -1.78 -18.12
N PRO A 209 -2.33 -1.94 -18.76
CA PRO A 209 -2.20 -2.82 -19.90
C PRO A 209 -2.31 -4.30 -19.50
N SER A 210 -2.87 -5.13 -20.38
CA SER A 210 -2.81 -6.59 -20.25
C SER A 210 -1.37 -7.08 -20.41
N ALA A 211 -1.09 -8.32 -19.97
CA ALA A 211 0.24 -8.91 -20.13
C ALA A 211 0.67 -9.05 -21.60
N ARG A 212 -0.30 -9.29 -22.51
CA ARG A 212 -0.06 -9.35 -23.95
C ARG A 212 0.40 -8.00 -24.49
N VAL A 213 -0.35 -6.94 -24.19
CA VAL A 213 0.01 -5.58 -24.60
C VAL A 213 1.39 -5.17 -24.04
N LYS A 214 1.69 -5.51 -22.78
CA LYS A 214 3.01 -5.23 -22.19
C LYS A 214 4.14 -5.89 -22.99
N LEU A 215 3.97 -7.15 -23.39
CA LEU A 215 4.96 -7.87 -24.20
C LEU A 215 5.08 -7.32 -25.61
N ASP A 216 3.96 -6.98 -26.24
CA ASP A 216 3.98 -6.47 -27.62
C ASP A 216 4.69 -5.12 -27.71
N VAL A 217 4.47 -4.23 -26.73
CA VAL A 217 5.22 -2.99 -26.61
C VAL A 217 6.69 -3.28 -26.34
N TRP A 218 7.00 -4.17 -25.38
CA TRP A 218 8.40 -4.51 -25.07
C TRP A 218 9.15 -5.11 -26.26
N ARG A 219 8.49 -5.97 -27.04
CA ARG A 219 9.05 -6.54 -28.28
C ARG A 219 9.42 -5.44 -29.26
N ARG A 220 8.49 -4.52 -29.53
CA ARG A 220 8.75 -3.37 -30.42
C ARG A 220 9.87 -2.48 -29.89
N VAL A 221 9.94 -2.26 -28.58
CA VAL A 221 11.05 -1.51 -27.95
C VAL A 221 12.39 -2.21 -28.17
N GLY A 222 12.45 -3.53 -28.00
CA GLY A 222 13.65 -4.33 -28.26
C GLY A 222 14.07 -4.28 -29.73
N GLU A 223 13.12 -4.47 -30.65
CA GLU A 223 13.36 -4.41 -32.10
C GLU A 223 13.82 -3.01 -32.53
N GLY A 224 13.13 -1.97 -32.10
CA GLY A 224 13.48 -0.56 -32.38
C GLY A 224 14.86 -0.20 -31.84
N ALA A 225 15.20 -0.63 -30.62
CA ALA A 225 16.51 -0.40 -30.04
C ALA A 225 17.62 -1.05 -30.87
N VAL A 226 17.43 -2.29 -31.33
CA VAL A 226 18.41 -2.98 -32.20
C VAL A 226 18.55 -2.27 -33.55
N LEU A 227 17.43 -1.91 -34.18
CA LEU A 227 17.43 -1.23 -35.49
C LEU A 227 18.12 0.14 -35.46
N GLN A 228 17.97 0.88 -34.35
CA GLN A 228 18.57 2.20 -34.19
C GLN A 228 19.92 2.18 -33.45
N GLY A 229 20.43 0.99 -33.08
CA GLY A 229 21.71 0.84 -32.38
C GLY A 229 21.71 1.43 -30.96
N ILE A 230 20.56 1.47 -30.29
CA ILE A 230 20.42 1.94 -28.90
C ILE A 230 20.83 0.81 -27.96
N ASP A 231 21.89 1.04 -27.18
CA ASP A 231 22.36 0.09 -26.18
C ASP A 231 21.52 0.18 -24.89
N LEU A 232 20.54 -0.71 -24.76
CA LEU A 232 19.69 -0.84 -23.57
C LEU A 232 20.48 -1.23 -22.29
N GLY A 233 21.73 -1.69 -22.44
CA GLY A 233 22.70 -1.95 -21.37
C GLY A 233 23.31 -0.71 -20.73
N LYS A 234 23.05 0.48 -21.30
CA LYS A 234 23.61 1.76 -20.86
C LYS A 234 22.49 2.79 -20.69
N GLN A 235 22.88 3.97 -20.22
CA GLN A 235 21.98 5.11 -20.20
C GLN A 235 21.64 5.57 -21.62
N PHE A 236 20.34 5.77 -21.89
CA PHE A 236 19.85 6.24 -23.19
C PHE A 236 18.84 7.37 -23.05
N LEU A 237 18.62 8.10 -24.14
CA LEU A 237 17.54 9.07 -24.26
C LEU A 237 16.23 8.35 -24.53
N VAL A 238 15.25 8.53 -23.65
CA VAL A 238 13.92 7.91 -23.78
C VAL A 238 13.21 8.40 -25.02
N GLN A 239 13.45 9.64 -25.44
CA GLN A 239 12.89 10.18 -26.67
C GLN A 239 13.45 9.49 -27.92
N ASP A 240 14.73 9.11 -27.92
CA ASP A 240 15.32 8.39 -29.06
C ASP A 240 14.79 6.96 -29.12
N LEU A 241 14.63 6.31 -27.97
CA LEU A 241 13.97 5.01 -27.88
C LEU A 241 12.50 5.08 -28.32
N TRP A 242 11.77 6.13 -27.95
CA TRP A 242 10.41 6.38 -28.43
C TRP A 242 10.36 6.54 -29.95
N ARG A 243 11.27 7.32 -30.55
CA ARG A 243 11.33 7.46 -32.01
C ARG A 243 11.66 6.14 -32.71
N SER A 244 12.41 5.26 -32.06
CA SER A 244 12.79 3.96 -32.63
C SER A 244 11.62 2.99 -32.80
N VAL A 245 10.50 3.20 -32.09
CA VAL A 245 9.32 2.34 -32.18
C VAL A 245 8.22 2.91 -33.07
N LEU A 246 8.41 4.07 -33.69
CA LEU A 246 7.43 4.67 -34.59
C LEU A 246 7.52 4.04 -35.97
N ASP A 247 6.38 3.61 -36.52
CA ASP A 247 6.26 3.11 -37.89
C ASP A 247 5.88 4.28 -38.81
N GLU A 248 6.79 4.74 -39.66
CA GLU A 248 6.59 5.86 -40.59
C GLU A 248 6.13 7.19 -39.93
N GLY A 249 6.37 7.34 -38.62
CA GLY A 249 5.96 8.51 -37.84
C GLY A 249 4.58 8.39 -37.19
N GLU A 250 3.88 7.27 -37.38
CA GLU A 250 2.65 6.96 -36.66
C GLU A 250 2.95 6.32 -35.30
N GLU A 251 2.15 6.67 -34.28
CA GLU A 251 2.25 6.10 -32.95
C GLU A 251 1.55 4.73 -32.91
N PRO A 252 2.27 3.61 -32.74
CA PRO A 252 1.66 2.26 -32.73
C PRO A 252 0.85 1.97 -31.46
N PHE A 253 1.08 2.75 -30.39
CA PHE A 253 0.39 2.68 -29.10
C PHE A 253 0.58 4.01 -28.36
N PRO A 254 -0.23 4.30 -27.32
CA PRO A 254 -0.09 5.54 -26.57
C PRO A 254 1.32 5.72 -25.97
N LYS A 255 1.94 6.89 -26.16
CA LYS A 255 3.24 7.20 -25.56
C LYS A 255 3.26 7.01 -24.03
N ALA A 256 2.15 7.29 -23.35
CA ALA A 256 2.06 7.10 -21.91
C ALA A 256 2.21 5.62 -21.47
N LEU A 257 1.79 4.67 -22.32
CA LEU A 257 1.99 3.23 -22.11
C LEU A 257 3.46 2.85 -22.29
N PHE A 258 4.11 3.35 -23.35
CA PHE A 258 5.56 3.20 -23.55
C PHE A 258 6.35 3.64 -22.32
N GLU A 259 6.11 4.88 -21.87
CA GLU A 259 6.81 5.42 -20.71
C GLU A 259 6.50 4.63 -19.43
N GLY A 260 5.30 4.09 -19.30
CA GLY A 260 4.92 3.21 -18.19
C GLY A 260 5.76 1.94 -18.15
N ILE A 261 6.00 1.33 -19.30
CA ILE A 261 6.85 0.12 -19.44
C ILE A 261 8.31 0.45 -19.21
N VAL A 262 8.83 1.55 -19.78
CA VAL A 262 10.21 1.98 -19.53
C VAL A 262 10.43 2.22 -18.03
N ARG A 263 9.53 2.97 -17.35
CA ARG A 263 9.60 3.17 -15.88
C ARG A 263 9.57 1.86 -15.10
N ARG A 264 8.88 0.82 -15.59
CA ARG A 264 8.77 -0.47 -14.90
C ARG A 264 10.09 -1.23 -14.84
N VAL A 265 10.93 -1.09 -15.87
CA VAL A 265 12.21 -1.81 -16.02
C VAL A 265 13.44 -0.98 -15.66
N CYS A 266 13.28 0.33 -15.50
CA CYS A 266 14.37 1.22 -15.07
C CYS A 266 14.83 1.01 -13.62
N GLU A 267 16.05 1.48 -13.36
CA GLU A 267 16.64 1.58 -12.02
C GLU A 267 15.78 2.42 -11.07
N VAL A 268 15.84 2.09 -9.77
CA VAL A 268 15.07 2.79 -8.73
C VAL A 268 15.62 4.21 -8.57
N GLY A 269 14.82 5.21 -8.95
CA GLY A 269 15.17 6.63 -8.82
C GLY A 269 15.08 7.40 -10.14
N ASP A 270 15.31 6.72 -11.26
CA ASP A 270 15.29 7.32 -12.61
C ASP A 270 13.86 7.52 -13.16
N GLY A 271 12.86 6.90 -12.53
CA GLY A 271 11.48 6.82 -13.03
C GLY A 271 10.43 7.45 -12.12
N ARG A 272 10.66 8.65 -11.57
CA ARG A 272 9.63 9.36 -10.78
C ARG A 272 8.35 9.50 -11.60
N LEU A 273 7.21 9.14 -11.02
CA LEU A 273 5.93 9.11 -11.74
C LEU A 273 5.56 10.48 -12.33
N PHE A 274 5.82 11.54 -11.57
CA PHE A 274 5.54 12.93 -11.93
C PHE A 274 6.74 13.68 -12.52
N GLY A 275 7.85 12.98 -12.81
CA GLY A 275 9.04 13.57 -13.42
C GLY A 275 9.13 13.29 -14.92
N ASP A 276 9.73 14.21 -15.65
CA ASP A 276 10.07 14.03 -17.07
C ASP A 276 11.10 12.90 -17.22
N LEU A 277 10.73 11.86 -17.95
CA LEU A 277 11.58 10.70 -18.20
C LEU A 277 12.50 10.99 -19.39
N LYS A 278 13.49 11.89 -19.20
CA LYS A 278 14.41 12.29 -20.28
C LYS A 278 15.46 11.23 -20.58
N TRP A 279 16.08 10.72 -19.51
CA TRP A 279 17.13 9.71 -19.55
C TRP A 279 16.70 8.50 -18.73
N ALA A 280 17.13 7.32 -19.14
CA ALA A 280 16.80 6.07 -18.45
C ALA A 280 17.99 5.11 -18.50
N SER A 281 18.23 4.41 -17.39
CA SER A 281 19.05 3.20 -17.31
C SER A 281 18.14 2.02 -16.95
N ILE A 282 18.27 0.90 -17.66
CA ILE A 282 17.48 -0.32 -17.38
C ILE A 282 18.20 -1.16 -16.34
N ASP A 283 17.49 -1.51 -15.27
CA ASP A 283 17.97 -2.50 -14.31
C ASP A 283 17.88 -3.88 -14.97
N ARG A 284 19.04 -4.43 -15.32
CA ARG A 284 19.18 -5.74 -15.98
C ARG A 284 18.42 -6.85 -15.26
N ALA A 285 18.56 -6.97 -13.94
CA ALA A 285 17.97 -8.07 -13.17
C ALA A 285 16.44 -7.91 -13.09
N ARG A 286 15.98 -6.69 -12.80
CA ARG A 286 14.56 -6.34 -12.72
C ARG A 286 13.86 -6.49 -14.08
N CYS A 287 14.53 -6.09 -15.16
CA CYS A 287 14.02 -6.23 -16.52
C CYS A 287 13.91 -7.71 -16.90
N ALA A 288 14.97 -8.50 -16.71
CA ALA A 288 14.96 -9.93 -17.01
C ALA A 288 13.80 -10.63 -16.28
N GLN A 289 13.68 -10.42 -14.97
CA GLN A 289 12.58 -10.96 -14.16
C GLN A 289 11.21 -10.53 -14.69
N TRP A 290 11.01 -9.23 -14.93
CA TRP A 290 9.74 -8.69 -15.38
C TRP A 290 9.32 -9.25 -16.75
N VAL A 291 10.24 -9.35 -17.71
CA VAL A 291 9.95 -9.92 -19.04
C VAL A 291 9.54 -11.39 -18.92
N GLY A 292 10.24 -12.18 -18.10
CA GLY A 292 9.92 -13.60 -17.90
C GLY A 292 8.55 -13.82 -17.26
N GLU A 293 8.24 -13.03 -16.22
CA GLU A 293 6.93 -13.07 -15.55
C GLU A 293 5.80 -12.62 -16.48
N THR A 294 6.01 -11.52 -17.22
CA THR A 294 5.01 -11.00 -18.17
C THR A 294 4.77 -11.99 -19.31
N TYR A 295 5.81 -12.68 -19.80
CA TYR A 295 5.69 -13.73 -20.80
C TYR A 295 4.84 -14.90 -20.33
N LEU A 296 5.09 -15.40 -19.11
CA LEU A 296 4.27 -16.45 -18.52
C LEU A 296 2.82 -16.00 -18.32
N GLU A 297 2.61 -14.78 -17.84
CA GLU A 297 1.26 -14.23 -17.65
C GLU A 297 0.48 -14.15 -18.97
N ALA A 298 1.15 -13.79 -20.08
CA ALA A 298 0.50 -13.66 -21.38
C ALA A 298 0.25 -15.01 -22.10
N MET A 299 1.20 -15.94 -22.01
CA MET A 299 1.20 -17.18 -22.80
C MET A 299 0.68 -18.39 -22.02
N ALA A 300 0.89 -18.42 -20.71
CA ALA A 300 0.48 -19.51 -19.83
C ALA A 300 -0.24 -19.02 -18.56
N PRO A 301 -1.32 -18.21 -18.69
CA PRO A 301 -2.03 -17.63 -17.54
C PRO A 301 -2.68 -18.66 -16.63
N THR A 302 -2.91 -19.88 -17.11
CA THR A 302 -3.63 -20.94 -16.38
C THR A 302 -2.93 -22.28 -16.51
N THR A 303 -3.26 -23.24 -15.64
CA THR A 303 -2.74 -24.62 -15.72
C THR A 303 -3.10 -25.32 -17.03
N ALA A 304 -4.24 -24.97 -17.64
CA ALA A 304 -4.68 -25.54 -18.90
C ALA A 304 -3.91 -24.98 -20.11
N SER A 305 -3.26 -23.83 -19.95
CA SER A 305 -2.44 -23.16 -20.98
C SER A 305 -0.94 -23.28 -20.68
N GLY A 306 -0.53 -24.28 -19.89
CA GLY A 306 0.87 -24.49 -19.56
C GLY A 306 1.73 -24.68 -20.82
N ILE A 307 2.86 -23.98 -20.87
CA ILE A 307 3.82 -24.05 -21.98
C ILE A 307 5.03 -24.91 -21.61
N GLY A 308 5.76 -25.41 -22.61
CA GLY A 308 6.96 -26.21 -22.37
C GLY A 308 8.04 -25.42 -21.63
N ARG A 309 8.74 -26.06 -20.68
CA ARG A 309 9.81 -25.40 -19.91
C ARG A 309 10.96 -24.90 -20.78
N SER A 310 11.37 -25.68 -21.78
CA SER A 310 12.40 -25.30 -22.74
C SER A 310 11.93 -24.20 -23.70
N GLU A 311 10.69 -24.32 -24.18
CA GLU A 311 10.02 -23.31 -25.00
C GLU A 311 9.98 -21.96 -24.29
N PHE A 312 9.56 -21.94 -23.02
CA PHE A 312 9.56 -20.75 -22.18
C PHE A 312 10.95 -20.12 -22.05
N LEU A 313 11.97 -20.90 -21.68
CA LEU A 313 13.32 -20.37 -21.47
C LEU A 313 13.92 -19.80 -22.77
N ASN A 314 13.64 -20.43 -23.92
CA ASN A 314 14.10 -19.93 -25.20
C ASN A 314 13.39 -18.62 -25.59
N ALA A 315 12.06 -18.58 -25.48
CA ALA A 315 11.30 -17.37 -25.77
C ALA A 315 11.65 -16.21 -24.84
N TRP A 316 11.91 -16.49 -23.56
CA TRP A 316 12.38 -15.48 -22.60
C TRP A 316 13.76 -14.93 -23.00
N LYS A 317 14.71 -15.77 -23.44
CA LYS A 317 16.01 -15.31 -23.94
C LYS A 317 15.88 -14.41 -25.16
N ASP A 318 14.99 -14.74 -26.08
CA ASP A 318 14.81 -13.98 -27.31
C ASP A 318 14.20 -12.59 -27.09
N LEU A 319 13.52 -12.39 -25.96
CA LEU A 319 12.94 -11.10 -25.55
C LEU A 319 13.92 -10.20 -24.79
N LEU A 320 15.16 -10.63 -24.56
CA LEU A 320 16.18 -9.86 -23.86
C LEU A 320 17.31 -9.43 -24.81
N PRO A 321 17.94 -8.26 -24.55
CA PRO A 321 19.21 -7.89 -25.15
C PRO A 321 20.23 -9.03 -25.06
N GLU A 322 21.02 -9.21 -26.11
CA GLU A 322 22.01 -10.29 -26.23
C GLU A 322 22.90 -10.44 -24.98
N PRO A 323 23.44 -9.37 -24.36
CA PRO A 323 24.28 -9.49 -23.17
C PRO A 323 23.57 -9.97 -21.90
N TRP A 324 22.23 -10.03 -21.91
CA TRP A 324 21.41 -10.36 -20.73
C TRP A 324 20.81 -11.77 -20.81
N ARG A 325 21.02 -12.49 -21.93
CA ARG A 325 20.44 -13.83 -22.15
C ARG A 325 20.88 -14.87 -21.11
N ASP A 326 22.03 -14.66 -20.47
CA ASP A 326 22.56 -15.51 -19.41
C ASP A 326 21.80 -15.37 -18.08
N ASP A 327 21.01 -14.31 -17.91
CA ASP A 327 20.17 -14.11 -16.71
C ASP A 327 18.86 -14.89 -16.75
N VAL A 328 18.59 -15.62 -17.84
CA VAL A 328 17.37 -16.42 -17.96
C VAL A 328 17.50 -17.71 -17.15
N ALA A 329 16.90 -17.69 -15.96
CA ALA A 329 16.79 -18.86 -15.08
C ALA A 329 15.53 -18.81 -14.23
N PHE A 330 14.96 -19.96 -13.89
CA PHE A 330 13.78 -20.05 -13.02
C PHE A 330 14.01 -19.40 -11.64
N SER A 331 15.24 -19.46 -11.12
CA SER A 331 15.64 -18.83 -9.85
C SER A 331 15.60 -17.30 -9.86
N LYS A 332 15.48 -16.68 -11.04
CA LYS A 332 15.37 -15.23 -11.21
C LYS A 332 13.93 -14.73 -11.24
N LEU A 333 12.95 -15.64 -11.32
CA LEU A 333 11.53 -15.29 -11.20
C LEU A 333 11.17 -15.12 -9.71
N THR A 334 10.15 -14.31 -9.42
CA THR A 334 9.67 -14.16 -8.04
C THR A 334 9.25 -15.52 -7.49
N GLU A 335 9.57 -15.79 -6.23
CA GLU A 335 9.14 -17.03 -5.58
C GLU A 335 7.61 -17.20 -5.65
N ASN A 336 7.16 -18.41 -5.96
CA ASN A 336 5.75 -18.76 -6.17
C ASN A 336 5.06 -18.01 -7.34
N SER A 337 5.82 -17.35 -8.23
CA SER A 337 5.24 -16.70 -9.42
C SER A 337 4.81 -17.63 -10.53
N TYR A 338 5.29 -18.86 -10.47
CA TYR A 338 4.99 -19.91 -11.42
C TYR A 338 4.76 -21.23 -10.67
N LYS A 339 4.13 -22.17 -11.35
CA LYS A 339 4.02 -23.56 -10.91
C LYS A 339 4.18 -24.51 -12.10
N HIS A 340 4.44 -25.77 -11.78
CA HIS A 340 4.56 -26.85 -12.75
C HIS A 340 3.31 -27.73 -12.70
N PRO A 341 2.37 -27.60 -13.65
CA PRO A 341 1.23 -28.51 -13.76
C PRO A 341 1.68 -29.97 -13.94
N ASP A 342 2.75 -30.16 -14.72
CA ASP A 342 3.44 -31.43 -14.95
C ASP A 342 4.97 -31.21 -15.00
N PRO A 343 5.80 -32.27 -15.05
CA PRO A 343 7.27 -32.14 -15.01
C PRO A 343 7.88 -31.31 -16.16
N THR A 344 7.15 -31.17 -17.27
CA THR A 344 7.61 -30.56 -18.52
C THR A 344 7.00 -29.20 -18.82
N THR A 345 5.92 -28.83 -18.13
CA THR A 345 5.22 -27.55 -18.35
C THR A 345 5.39 -26.56 -17.22
N ILE A 346 5.10 -25.30 -17.52
CA ILE A 346 5.10 -24.19 -16.58
C ILE A 346 3.90 -23.28 -16.86
N CYS A 347 3.28 -22.73 -15.82
CA CYS A 347 2.24 -21.71 -15.92
C CYS A 347 2.40 -20.63 -14.86
N PHE A 348 1.82 -19.47 -15.12
CA PHE A 348 1.82 -18.33 -14.22
C PHE A 348 0.88 -18.54 -13.03
N VAL A 349 1.24 -17.93 -11.90
CA VAL A 349 0.41 -17.87 -10.69
C VAL A 349 0.16 -16.40 -10.35
N TYR A 350 -1.10 -15.99 -10.38
CA TYR A 350 -1.52 -14.63 -10.00
C TYR A 350 -1.29 -14.35 -8.52
N ARG A 351 -1.05 -13.09 -8.16
CA ARG A 351 -0.77 -12.66 -6.78
C ARG A 351 -1.83 -13.10 -5.77
N THR A 352 -3.10 -13.02 -6.15
CA THR A 352 -4.23 -13.45 -5.32
C THR A 352 -4.12 -14.92 -4.93
N ASP A 353 -3.61 -15.76 -5.83
CA ASP A 353 -3.39 -17.19 -5.56
C ASP A 353 -2.07 -17.43 -4.83
N ARG A 354 -1.02 -16.62 -5.05
CA ARG A 354 0.22 -16.66 -4.26
C ARG A 354 -0.05 -16.39 -2.78
N GLN A 355 -0.89 -15.41 -2.48
CA GLN A 355 -1.28 -15.09 -1.09
C GLN A 355 -2.05 -16.24 -0.42
N LYS A 356 -2.92 -16.94 -1.15
CA LYS A 356 -3.59 -18.15 -0.65
C LYS A 356 -2.61 -19.28 -0.37
N ILE A 357 -1.65 -19.51 -1.26
CA ILE A 357 -0.60 -20.53 -1.07
C ILE A 357 0.24 -20.19 0.18
N LYS A 358 0.66 -18.93 0.33
CA LYS A 358 1.42 -18.47 1.50
C LYS A 358 0.63 -18.61 2.80
N LYS A 359 -0.66 -18.26 2.81
CA LYS A 359 -1.55 -18.46 3.96
C LYS A 359 -1.72 -19.94 4.29
N ASN A 360 -1.91 -20.82 3.30
CA ASN A 360 -2.06 -22.25 3.56
C ASN A 360 -0.78 -22.88 4.13
N VAL A 361 0.40 -22.54 3.59
CA VAL A 361 1.69 -22.99 4.14
C VAL A 361 1.93 -22.44 5.55
N SER A 362 1.59 -21.17 5.79
CA SER A 362 1.64 -20.55 7.13
C SER A 362 0.68 -21.20 8.12
N THR A 363 -0.49 -21.64 7.65
CA THR A 363 -1.52 -22.28 8.49
C THR A 363 -1.14 -23.73 8.80
N ASP A 364 -0.49 -24.44 7.87
CA ASP A 364 0.05 -25.79 8.12
C ASP A 364 1.28 -25.79 9.03
N ALA A 365 2.17 -24.79 8.90
CA ALA A 365 3.26 -24.60 9.84
C ALA A 365 2.74 -24.20 11.24
N SER A 366 1.69 -23.37 11.30
CA SER A 366 1.07 -22.96 12.56
C SER A 366 0.23 -24.07 13.20
N SER A 367 -0.46 -24.91 12.43
CA SER A 367 -1.26 -26.04 12.93
C SER A 367 -0.38 -27.15 13.50
N ALA A 368 0.80 -27.40 12.90
CA ALA A 368 1.80 -28.32 13.44
C ALA A 368 2.37 -27.86 14.80
N THR A 369 2.46 -26.55 15.05
CA THR A 369 2.87 -26.01 16.36
C THR A 369 1.72 -25.78 17.35
N ALA A 370 0.51 -25.46 16.87
CA ALA A 370 -0.66 -25.24 17.71
C ALA A 370 -1.21 -26.56 18.31
N ALA A 371 -1.06 -27.68 17.60
CA ALA A 371 -1.41 -29.01 18.11
C ALA A 371 -0.60 -29.43 19.36
N LYS A 372 0.52 -28.75 19.69
CA LYS A 372 1.29 -28.99 20.92
C LYS A 372 1.00 -28.01 22.06
N LYS A 373 0.22 -26.93 21.86
CA LYS A 373 0.00 -25.89 22.88
C LYS A 373 -1.46 -25.66 23.30
N THR A 374 -2.43 -26.38 22.76
CA THR A 374 -3.81 -26.38 23.31
C THR A 374 -3.94 -27.35 24.49
N ARG A 375 -3.07 -27.22 25.50
CA ARG A 375 -3.23 -27.93 26.78
C ARG A 375 -4.15 -27.09 27.68
N ASN A 376 -5.42 -27.37 27.51
CA ASN A 376 -6.59 -27.04 28.31
C ASN A 376 -6.31 -26.43 29.70
N TRP A 377 -6.47 -25.10 29.82
CA TRP A 377 -6.32 -24.35 31.09
C TRP A 377 -7.23 -24.86 32.23
N HIS A 378 -8.35 -25.49 31.88
CA HIS A 378 -9.31 -26.02 32.84
C HIS A 378 -8.79 -27.28 33.58
N GLU A 379 -7.78 -27.98 33.04
CA GLU A 379 -7.18 -29.13 33.73
C GLU A 379 -6.10 -28.74 34.76
N LEU A 380 -5.39 -27.62 34.55
CA LEU A 380 -4.34 -27.13 35.46
C LEU A 380 -4.89 -26.75 36.84
N PHE A 381 -6.12 -26.24 36.92
CA PHE A 381 -6.76 -25.87 38.20
C PHE A 381 -7.45 -27.04 38.94
N LYS A 382 -7.76 -28.15 38.26
CA LYS A 382 -8.34 -29.34 38.92
C LYS A 382 -7.31 -30.08 39.77
N ASN A 383 -6.04 -30.06 39.35
CA ASN A 383 -4.98 -30.79 40.06
C ASN A 383 -4.46 -30.07 41.32
N GLN A 384 -4.68 -28.76 41.47
CA GLN A 384 -4.28 -28.04 42.70
C GLN A 384 -5.20 -28.30 43.91
N LYS A 385 -6.44 -28.79 43.71
CA LYS A 385 -7.37 -29.09 44.83
C LYS A 385 -7.18 -30.47 45.47
N ARG A 386 -6.30 -31.32 44.94
CA ARG A 386 -6.08 -32.69 45.44
C ARG A 386 -4.81 -32.89 46.28
N GLN A 387 -4.03 -31.83 46.51
CA GLN A 387 -2.76 -31.88 47.24
C GLN A 387 -2.79 -31.23 48.63
N LYS A 388 -3.95 -31.22 49.28
CA LYS A 388 -4.04 -30.99 50.73
C LYS A 388 -4.98 -32.02 51.35
N ARG A 389 -4.41 -33.14 51.78
CA ARG A 389 -4.78 -33.85 53.01
C ARG A 389 -3.65 -34.78 53.43
#